data_AF-A0A956CEP2-F1
#
_entry.id   AF-A0A956CEP2-F1
#
_cell.length_a   1.000
_cell.length_b   1.000
_cell.length_c   1.000
_cell.angle_alpha   90.00
_cell.angle_beta   90.00
_cell.angle_gamma   90.00
#
_symmetry.space_group_name_H-M   'P 1'
#
loop_
_entity.id
_entity.type
_entity.pdbx_description
1 polymer ?
#
loop_
_entity_poly.entity_id
_entity_poly.type
_entity_poly.pdbx_seq_one_letter_code
_entity_poly.pdbx_strand_id
1 'polypeptide(L)'
;MSRRSAGIAALVLLGCSRPEAPSETKVEHGRALLTPAPKDVGDDCIDVGTLRACFTEQGIVSVPQPMPSAATARGFRCWGSGYARKCEDRAFQSDAFSCTKEACTQRIPRLPDDGEWECADFDGVVVCHGGGRPAGVIPGAPDVGWLCGDRRGQEGERVCVDFAPDRPGPEPWACRFHYEPGHARRSCTAGGRGALGFACDAGCPFGSECVSGHCLPQKPKPECWLDRDCGEGSKCSFASCRKTP
;
A
#
# COMPACT_ATOMS: atom_id res chain seq x y z
N MET A 1 63.42 3.60 -66.95
CA MET A 1 62.00 3.17 -67.08
C MET A 1 61.62 2.40 -65.83
N SER A 2 60.98 3.03 -64.85
CA SER A 2 60.60 2.38 -63.59
C SER A 2 59.11 2.67 -63.33
N ARG A 3 58.28 1.62 -63.44
CA ARG A 3 56.83 1.67 -63.21
C ARG A 3 56.58 1.55 -61.70
N ARG A 4 55.97 2.56 -61.09
CA ARG A 4 55.43 2.47 -59.71
C ARG A 4 53.97 2.04 -59.79
N SER A 5 53.67 0.86 -59.27
CA SER A 5 52.31 0.38 -59.04
C SER A 5 51.69 1.07 -57.83
N ALA A 6 50.53 1.69 -58.02
CA ALA A 6 49.69 2.20 -56.94
C ALA A 6 48.81 1.06 -56.40
N GLY A 7 49.03 0.67 -55.14
CA GLY A 7 48.15 -0.24 -54.42
C GLY A 7 47.02 0.54 -53.77
N ILE A 8 45.78 0.21 -54.13
CA ILE A 8 44.56 0.74 -53.51
C ILE A 8 44.31 -0.07 -52.23
N ALA A 9 44.44 0.58 -51.07
CA ALA A 9 44.04 -0.01 -49.79
C ALA A 9 42.54 0.19 -49.60
N ALA A 10 41.78 -0.91 -49.63
CA ALA A 10 40.36 -0.93 -49.32
C ALA A 10 40.16 -0.87 -47.79
N LEU A 11 39.54 0.21 -47.31
CA LEU A 11 39.18 0.40 -45.91
C LEU A 11 37.86 -0.34 -45.63
N VAL A 12 37.93 -1.46 -44.91
CA VAL A 12 36.75 -2.20 -44.45
C VAL A 12 36.17 -1.50 -43.22
N LEU A 13 35.05 -0.80 -43.39
CA LEU A 13 34.26 -0.23 -42.31
C LEU A 13 33.44 -1.34 -41.64
N LEU A 14 33.94 -1.86 -40.53
CA LEU A 14 33.17 -2.73 -39.63
C LEU A 14 32.12 -1.88 -38.90
N GLY A 15 30.89 -1.91 -39.41
CA GLY A 15 29.74 -1.31 -38.73
C GLY A 15 29.42 -2.07 -37.44
N CYS A 16 29.58 -1.42 -36.30
CA CYS A 16 29.06 -1.92 -35.03
C CYS A 16 27.53 -1.84 -35.05
N SER A 17 26.87 -2.95 -35.33
CA SER A 17 25.43 -3.12 -35.12
C SER A 17 25.16 -2.91 -33.63
N ARG A 18 24.58 -1.76 -33.26
CA ARG A 18 24.07 -1.56 -31.90
C ARG A 18 22.98 -2.62 -31.67
N PRO A 19 23.06 -3.44 -30.62
CA PRO A 19 21.94 -4.28 -30.24
C PRO A 19 20.74 -3.37 -30.01
N GLU A 20 19.65 -3.64 -30.74
CA GLU A 20 18.35 -3.01 -30.48
C GLU A 20 18.04 -3.15 -28.99
N ALA A 21 17.83 -2.01 -28.33
CA ALA A 21 17.33 -2.02 -26.96
C ALA A 21 16.05 -2.86 -26.97
N PRO A 22 15.88 -3.80 -26.01
CA PRO A 22 14.64 -4.56 -25.93
C PRO A 22 13.49 -3.56 -25.88
N SER A 23 12.61 -3.65 -26.88
CA SER A 23 11.35 -2.92 -26.93
C SER A 23 10.73 -2.98 -25.54
N GLU A 24 10.54 -1.82 -24.89
CA GLU A 24 9.73 -1.73 -23.69
C GLU A 24 8.38 -2.34 -24.02
N THR A 25 8.19 -3.59 -23.62
CA THR A 25 6.87 -4.18 -23.59
C THR A 25 6.11 -3.30 -22.63
N LYS A 26 5.23 -2.44 -23.18
CA LYS A 26 4.18 -1.79 -22.41
C LYS A 26 3.47 -2.92 -21.70
N VAL A 27 3.84 -3.18 -20.45
CA VAL A 27 3.06 -4.00 -19.56
C VAL A 27 1.81 -3.16 -19.38
N GLU A 28 0.79 -3.39 -20.22
CA GLU A 28 -0.56 -3.07 -19.82
C GLU A 28 -0.73 -3.81 -18.52
N HIS A 29 -0.61 -3.08 -17.40
CA HIS A 29 -0.91 -3.59 -16.08
C HIS A 29 -2.31 -4.19 -16.18
N GLY A 30 -2.35 -5.52 -16.29
CA GLY A 30 -3.52 -6.24 -16.73
C GLY A 30 -4.66 -5.88 -15.82
N ARG A 31 -5.62 -5.11 -16.34
CA ARG A 31 -6.92 -4.95 -15.69
C ARG A 31 -7.59 -6.32 -15.73
N ALA A 32 -7.34 -7.13 -14.71
CA ALA A 32 -8.12 -8.33 -14.49
C ALA A 32 -9.57 -7.90 -14.23
N LEU A 33 -10.50 -8.38 -15.06
CA LEU A 33 -11.91 -8.13 -14.86
C LEU A 33 -12.34 -8.79 -13.55
N LEU A 34 -12.73 -7.98 -12.58
CA LEU A 34 -13.29 -8.44 -11.32
C LEU A 34 -14.80 -8.58 -11.45
N THR A 35 -15.34 -9.72 -11.05
CA THR A 35 -16.77 -9.85 -10.77
C THR A 35 -17.01 -9.37 -9.34
N PRO A 36 -17.76 -8.28 -9.10
CA PRO A 36 -18.02 -7.79 -7.76
C PRO A 36 -18.79 -8.84 -6.94
N ALA A 37 -18.55 -8.88 -5.63
CA ALA A 37 -19.43 -9.63 -4.74
C ALA A 37 -20.83 -8.98 -4.74
N PRO A 38 -21.94 -9.72 -4.55
CA PRO A 38 -23.31 -9.18 -4.61
C PRO A 38 -23.60 -7.99 -3.67
N LYS A 39 -22.77 -7.81 -2.63
CA LYS A 39 -22.86 -6.72 -1.64
C LYS A 39 -21.70 -5.73 -1.71
N ASP A 40 -20.79 -5.85 -2.70
CA ASP A 40 -19.75 -4.85 -3.03
C ASP A 40 -20.36 -3.77 -3.94
N VAL A 41 -21.51 -3.24 -3.51
CA VAL A 41 -22.34 -2.26 -4.20
C VAL A 41 -22.46 -1.03 -3.29
N GLY A 42 -21.56 -0.07 -3.49
CA GLY A 42 -21.46 1.18 -2.74
C GLY A 42 -20.07 1.76 -2.88
N ASP A 43 -19.94 3.09 -2.97
CA ASP A 43 -18.66 3.76 -3.24
C ASP A 43 -17.68 3.73 -2.06
N ASP A 44 -18.13 3.27 -0.89
CA ASP A 44 -17.41 3.33 0.37
C ASP A 44 -17.08 1.93 0.90
N CYS A 45 -16.22 1.18 0.19
CA CYS A 45 -15.70 -0.09 0.68
C CYS A 45 -14.16 -0.08 0.72
N ILE A 46 -13.59 -0.69 1.75
CA ILE A 46 -12.14 -0.77 1.96
C ILE A 46 -11.72 -2.20 2.30
N ASP A 47 -10.56 -2.61 1.82
CA ASP A 47 -9.99 -3.91 2.17
C ASP A 47 -9.39 -3.84 3.57
N VAL A 48 -9.67 -4.86 4.40
CA VAL A 48 -9.22 -4.97 5.79
C VAL A 48 -8.71 -6.39 6.02
N GLY A 49 -7.39 -6.58 5.94
CA GLY A 49 -6.79 -7.92 5.93
C GLY A 49 -7.26 -8.74 4.73
N THR A 50 -7.98 -9.85 4.97
CA THR A 50 -8.56 -10.74 3.95
C THR A 50 -10.05 -10.49 3.69
N LEU A 51 -10.62 -9.49 4.37
CA LEU A 51 -12.01 -9.10 4.29
C LEU A 51 -12.14 -7.73 3.64
N ARG A 52 -13.39 -7.31 3.45
CA ARG A 52 -13.72 -5.97 3.00
C ARG A 52 -14.83 -5.40 3.85
N ALA A 53 -14.59 -4.20 4.37
CA ALA A 53 -15.56 -3.42 5.12
C ALA A 53 -16.27 -2.46 4.16
N CYS A 54 -17.57 -2.59 4.04
CA CYS A 54 -18.42 -1.67 3.27
C CYS A 54 -19.26 -0.84 4.22
N PHE A 55 -19.27 0.48 4.02
CA PHE A 55 -19.99 1.44 4.85
C PHE A 55 -21.33 1.79 4.22
N THR A 56 -22.43 1.47 4.91
CA THR A 56 -23.79 1.79 4.47
C THR A 56 -24.47 2.71 5.49
N GLU A 57 -25.66 3.21 5.16
CA GLU A 57 -26.47 3.99 6.10
C GLU A 57 -26.86 3.21 7.36
N GLN A 58 -26.88 1.87 7.27
CA GLN A 58 -27.22 0.97 8.37
C GLN A 58 -25.99 0.55 9.20
N GLY A 59 -24.79 1.00 8.83
CA GLY A 59 -23.54 0.69 9.53
C GLY A 59 -22.52 -0.02 8.65
N ILE A 60 -21.67 -0.83 9.28
CA ILE A 60 -20.57 -1.54 8.62
C ILE A 60 -21.04 -2.94 8.25
N VAL A 61 -20.77 -3.37 7.01
CA VAL A 61 -21.02 -4.73 6.54
C VAL A 61 -19.69 -5.37 6.13
N SER A 62 -19.45 -6.58 6.63
CA SER A 62 -18.35 -7.42 6.16
C SER A 62 -18.76 -8.14 4.88
N VAL A 63 -17.95 -8.04 3.83
CA VAL A 63 -18.13 -8.81 2.58
C VAL A 63 -16.85 -9.55 2.22
N PRO A 64 -16.92 -10.70 1.53
CA PRO A 64 -15.74 -11.35 0.96
C PRO A 64 -14.98 -10.38 0.07
N GLN A 65 -13.65 -10.42 0.12
CA GLN A 65 -12.78 -9.62 -0.74
C GLN A 65 -12.67 -10.29 -2.13
N PRO A 66 -13.30 -9.78 -3.20
CA PRO A 66 -13.07 -10.29 -4.54
C PRO A 66 -11.63 -9.99 -4.97
N MET A 67 -10.90 -11.03 -5.34
CA MET A 67 -9.52 -10.95 -5.81
C MET A 67 -9.43 -11.41 -7.26
N PRO A 68 -8.52 -10.83 -8.07
CA PRO A 68 -8.24 -11.34 -9.41
C PRO A 68 -7.84 -12.82 -9.36
N SER A 69 -8.25 -13.60 -10.36
CA SER A 69 -7.90 -15.02 -10.48
C SER A 69 -6.46 -15.25 -10.99
N ALA A 70 -5.83 -14.22 -11.56
CA ALA A 70 -4.44 -14.29 -11.98
C ALA A 70 -3.55 -14.60 -10.78
N ALA A 71 -2.57 -15.49 -10.95
CA ALA A 71 -1.61 -15.76 -9.90
C ALA A 71 -0.53 -14.66 -9.89
N THR A 72 -0.25 -14.09 -8.73
CA THR A 72 0.95 -13.27 -8.51
C THR A 72 1.72 -13.81 -7.31
N ALA A 73 3.01 -13.54 -7.25
CA ALA A 73 3.88 -14.05 -6.19
C ALA A 73 3.46 -13.55 -4.80
N ARG A 74 2.82 -12.38 -4.70
CA ARG A 74 2.44 -11.74 -3.43
C ARG A 74 0.96 -11.39 -3.33
N GLY A 75 0.13 -11.86 -4.25
CA GLY A 75 -1.28 -11.46 -4.34
C GLY A 75 -1.46 -10.04 -4.87
N PHE A 76 -2.70 -9.58 -4.80
CA PHE A 76 -3.08 -8.24 -5.22
C PHE A 76 -3.37 -7.35 -4.03
N ARG A 77 -3.35 -6.05 -4.30
CA ARG A 77 -3.98 -5.06 -3.46
C ARG A 77 -4.99 -4.31 -4.30
N CYS A 78 -6.16 -4.09 -3.74
CA CYS A 78 -7.25 -3.49 -4.49
C CYS A 78 -7.86 -2.30 -3.78
N TRP A 79 -8.43 -1.40 -4.57
CA TRP A 79 -9.04 -0.17 -4.12
C TRP A 79 -10.22 0.21 -5.02
N GLY A 80 -11.12 1.04 -4.51
CA GLY A 80 -12.36 1.42 -5.17
C GLY A 80 -13.42 0.33 -5.02
N SER A 81 -14.61 0.56 -5.56
CA SER A 81 -15.82 -0.24 -5.36
C SER A 81 -16.29 -0.94 -6.63
N GLY A 82 -17.05 -2.04 -6.48
CA GLY A 82 -17.74 -2.69 -7.57
C GLY A 82 -16.85 -2.96 -8.79
N TYR A 83 -17.31 -2.54 -9.97
CA TYR A 83 -16.56 -2.66 -11.23
C TYR A 83 -15.47 -1.59 -11.41
N ALA A 84 -15.48 -0.52 -10.61
CA ALA A 84 -14.45 0.52 -10.64
C ALA A 84 -13.20 0.12 -9.84
N ARG A 85 -13.26 -1.03 -9.16
CA ARG A 85 -12.17 -1.56 -8.35
C ARG A 85 -10.92 -1.78 -9.20
N LYS A 86 -9.82 -1.16 -8.77
CA LYS A 86 -8.49 -1.31 -9.36
C LYS A 86 -7.69 -2.24 -8.47
N CYS A 87 -6.97 -3.18 -9.07
CA CYS A 87 -6.04 -4.04 -8.35
C CYS A 87 -4.66 -3.92 -8.95
N GLU A 88 -3.66 -3.87 -8.09
CA GLU A 88 -2.26 -3.84 -8.45
C GLU A 88 -1.55 -5.01 -7.78
N ASP A 89 -0.53 -5.54 -8.46
CA ASP A 89 0.32 -6.58 -7.88
C ASP A 89 1.06 -6.00 -6.68
N ARG A 90 1.02 -6.69 -5.54
CA ARG A 90 1.84 -6.33 -4.37
C ARG A 90 3.34 -6.37 -4.68
N ALA A 91 3.74 -6.94 -5.82
CA ALA A 91 5.08 -6.88 -6.37
C ALA A 91 5.60 -5.47 -6.72
N PHE A 92 4.72 -4.55 -7.11
CA PHE A 92 5.10 -3.38 -7.94
C PHE A 92 5.80 -2.23 -7.19
N GLN A 93 5.67 -2.09 -5.87
CA GLN A 93 6.18 -0.92 -5.12
C GLN A 93 6.70 -1.24 -3.71
N SER A 94 6.98 -2.50 -3.42
CA SER A 94 7.57 -2.91 -2.15
C SER A 94 8.47 -4.11 -2.37
N ASP A 95 9.33 -4.45 -1.42
CA ASP A 95 10.05 -5.73 -1.44
C ASP A 95 9.23 -6.81 -0.72
N ALA A 96 9.50 -8.09 -1.01
CA ALA A 96 8.98 -9.19 -0.19
C ALA A 96 9.58 -9.14 1.22
N PHE A 97 8.88 -9.73 2.19
CA PHE A 97 9.46 -9.95 3.51
C PHE A 97 10.54 -11.03 3.45
N SER A 98 11.68 -10.77 4.10
CA SER A 98 12.71 -11.76 4.41
C SER A 98 12.57 -12.18 5.88
N CYS A 99 12.25 -13.45 6.10
CA CYS A 99 11.90 -13.98 7.42
C CYS A 99 12.98 -14.93 7.96
N THR A 100 13.28 -14.77 9.25
CA THR A 100 14.10 -15.67 10.06
C THR A 100 13.31 -16.08 11.30
N LYS A 101 12.92 -17.36 11.40
CA LYS A 101 12.15 -17.97 12.51
C LYS A 101 10.97 -17.14 13.03
N GLU A 102 11.22 -16.12 13.86
CA GLU A 102 10.23 -15.30 14.56
C GLU A 102 10.12 -13.85 14.06
N ALA A 103 11.07 -13.42 13.22
CA ALA A 103 11.16 -12.05 12.75
C ALA A 103 11.20 -11.98 11.23
N CYS A 104 10.49 -11.01 10.68
CA CYS A 104 10.47 -10.71 9.25
C CYS A 104 10.86 -9.27 9.02
N THR A 105 11.60 -9.01 7.94
CA THR A 105 12.02 -7.66 7.56
C THR A 105 11.65 -7.37 6.12
N GLN A 106 11.19 -6.16 5.86
CA GLN A 106 10.89 -5.64 4.54
C GLN A 106 11.78 -4.42 4.31
N ARG A 107 12.74 -4.56 3.40
CA ARG A 107 13.76 -3.54 3.14
C ARG A 107 13.17 -2.28 2.51
N ILE A 108 12.22 -2.45 1.59
CA ILE A 108 11.48 -1.36 0.94
C ILE A 108 10.01 -1.57 1.29
N PRO A 109 9.51 -0.96 2.39
CA PRO A 109 8.10 -1.01 2.71
C PRO A 109 7.32 -0.16 1.72
N ARG A 110 6.04 -0.51 1.55
CA ARG A 110 5.11 0.28 0.75
C ARG A 110 4.80 1.58 1.48
N LEU A 111 4.83 2.69 0.76
CA LEU A 111 4.50 4.04 1.24
C LEU A 111 3.34 4.60 0.40
N PRO A 112 2.67 5.69 0.83
CA PRO A 112 1.52 6.24 0.10
C PRO A 112 1.85 6.73 -1.31
N ASP A 113 3.02 7.33 -1.48
CA ASP A 113 3.58 7.80 -2.74
C ASP A 113 5.10 7.97 -2.58
N ASP A 114 5.76 8.67 -3.52
CA ASP A 114 7.19 8.96 -3.50
C ASP A 114 7.60 10.15 -2.59
N GLY A 115 6.64 10.68 -1.81
CA GLY A 115 6.86 11.71 -0.81
C GLY A 115 7.75 11.28 0.36
N GLU A 116 8.13 12.26 1.17
CA GLU A 116 8.74 11.99 2.48
C GLU A 116 7.64 11.63 3.50
N TRP A 117 7.74 10.44 4.08
CA TRP A 117 6.73 9.87 4.96
C TRP A 117 7.33 9.34 6.25
N GLU A 118 6.67 9.66 7.37
CA GLU A 118 6.84 8.97 8.64
C GLU A 118 5.58 8.14 8.90
N CYS A 119 5.77 6.89 9.29
CA CYS A 119 4.74 5.86 9.35
C CYS A 119 4.87 5.01 10.59
N ALA A 120 3.74 4.49 11.04
CA ALA A 120 3.65 3.60 12.18
C ALA A 120 2.60 2.52 11.91
N ASP A 121 2.77 1.39 12.58
CA ASP A 121 1.83 0.28 12.55
C ASP A 121 0.99 0.30 13.82
N PHE A 122 -0.33 0.24 13.67
CA PHE A 122 -1.29 0.21 14.76
C PHE A 122 -2.32 -0.88 14.48
N ASP A 123 -2.29 -1.94 15.30
CA ASP A 123 -3.27 -3.03 15.24
C ASP A 123 -3.48 -3.62 13.83
N GLY A 124 -2.39 -3.77 13.07
CA GLY A 124 -2.40 -4.35 11.72
C GLY A 124 -2.81 -3.38 10.61
N VAL A 125 -2.86 -2.09 10.91
CA VAL A 125 -3.05 -0.95 10.00
C VAL A 125 -1.77 -0.14 9.95
N VAL A 126 -1.39 0.37 8.79
CA VAL A 126 -0.31 1.35 8.69
C VAL A 126 -0.89 2.74 8.54
N VAL A 127 -0.43 3.68 9.35
CA VAL A 127 -0.72 5.10 9.18
C VAL A 127 0.59 5.81 8.84
N CYS A 128 0.56 6.74 7.90
CA CYS A 128 1.67 7.62 7.57
C CYS A 128 1.23 9.08 7.64
N HIS A 129 2.13 9.98 7.99
CA HIS A 129 1.96 11.41 7.89
C HIS A 129 3.16 12.07 7.20
N GLY A 130 2.95 13.26 6.66
CA GLY A 130 3.92 13.96 5.83
C GLY A 130 3.41 14.11 4.40
N GLY A 131 4.14 13.54 3.45
CA GLY A 131 3.83 13.62 2.02
C GLY A 131 4.28 14.92 1.38
N GLY A 132 5.29 15.56 1.96
CA GLY A 132 6.00 16.66 1.32
C GLY A 132 6.58 16.19 -0.01
N ARG A 133 6.40 16.99 -1.06
CA ARG A 133 6.95 16.65 -2.38
C ARG A 133 8.47 16.69 -2.32
N PRO A 134 9.18 15.66 -2.80
CA PRO A 134 10.61 15.76 -2.92
C PRO A 134 10.95 16.90 -3.89
N ALA A 135 11.92 17.73 -3.51
CA ALA A 135 12.26 18.91 -4.29
C ALA A 135 12.80 18.52 -5.67
N GLY A 136 12.15 18.99 -6.74
CA GLY A 136 12.64 18.86 -8.12
C GLY A 136 12.37 17.54 -8.82
N VAL A 137 11.47 16.70 -8.29
CA VAL A 137 11.02 15.46 -8.93
C VAL A 137 9.53 15.50 -9.25
N ILE A 138 9.15 14.90 -10.37
CA ILE A 138 7.75 14.73 -10.76
C ILE A 138 7.16 13.67 -9.82
N PRO A 139 6.11 13.98 -9.04
CA PRO A 139 5.51 13.01 -8.14
C PRO A 139 5.07 11.75 -8.88
N GLY A 140 5.42 10.61 -8.31
CA GLY A 140 4.93 9.31 -8.72
C GLY A 140 3.41 9.20 -8.56
N ALA A 141 2.85 8.16 -9.16
CA ALA A 141 1.45 7.83 -8.92
C ALA A 141 1.26 7.39 -7.46
N PRO A 142 0.16 7.81 -6.80
CA PRO A 142 -0.15 7.32 -5.46
C PRO A 142 -0.41 5.83 -5.51
N ASP A 143 0.01 5.14 -4.45
CA ASP A 143 -0.30 3.74 -4.25
C ASP A 143 -1.80 3.56 -4.01
N VAL A 144 -2.43 2.68 -4.80
CA VAL A 144 -3.88 2.51 -4.81
C VAL A 144 -4.45 2.10 -3.46
N GLY A 145 -3.64 1.49 -2.60
CA GLY A 145 -4.10 0.94 -1.35
C GLY A 145 -4.26 1.95 -0.20
N TRP A 146 -3.87 3.20 -0.40
CA TRP A 146 -3.85 4.21 0.64
C TRP A 146 -5.05 5.15 0.57
N LEU A 147 -5.58 5.46 1.75
CA LEU A 147 -6.59 6.47 1.99
C LEU A 147 -5.94 7.70 2.57
N CYS A 148 -5.91 8.80 1.82
CA CYS A 148 -5.25 10.03 2.25
C CYS A 148 -6.25 11.17 2.46
N GLY A 149 -5.91 12.07 3.38
CA GLY A 149 -6.60 13.33 3.62
C GLY A 149 -5.68 14.36 4.27
N ASP A 150 -6.15 15.59 4.41
CA ASP A 150 -5.38 16.68 5.00
C ASP A 150 -5.26 16.48 6.51
N ARG A 151 -4.06 16.70 7.06
CA ARG A 151 -3.83 16.63 8.50
C ARG A 151 -4.42 17.85 9.18
N ARG A 152 -5.29 17.62 10.18
CA ARG A 152 -5.90 18.69 10.95
C ARG A 152 -4.84 19.52 11.66
N GLY A 153 -4.90 20.84 11.45
CA GLY A 153 -4.01 21.80 12.11
C GLY A 153 -2.57 21.84 11.59
N GLN A 154 -2.25 21.13 10.50
CA GLN A 154 -0.93 21.16 9.85
C GLN A 154 -1.11 21.43 8.35
N GLU A 155 -0.95 22.69 7.94
CA GLU A 155 -1.17 23.09 6.54
C GLU A 155 -0.19 22.39 5.59
N GLY A 156 -0.72 21.82 4.51
CA GLY A 156 0.07 21.13 3.48
C GLY A 156 0.55 19.73 3.86
N GLU A 157 0.34 19.29 5.10
CA GLU A 157 0.65 17.94 5.54
C GLU A 157 -0.54 17.00 5.30
N ARG A 158 -0.25 15.78 4.85
CA ARG A 158 -1.26 14.72 4.66
C ARG A 158 -1.12 13.66 5.72
N VAL A 159 -2.24 12.99 6.02
CA VAL A 159 -2.25 11.70 6.69
C VAL A 159 -2.85 10.67 5.76
N CYS A 160 -2.16 9.55 5.61
CA CYS A 160 -2.59 8.41 4.83
C CYS A 160 -2.72 7.17 5.70
N VAL A 161 -3.70 6.32 5.41
CA VAL A 161 -3.93 5.06 6.13
C VAL A 161 -4.10 3.89 5.17
N ASP A 162 -3.55 2.76 5.58
CA ASP A 162 -3.58 1.48 4.90
C ASP A 162 -4.15 0.41 5.83
N PHE A 163 -5.37 -0.04 5.53
CA PHE A 163 -6.08 -1.07 6.28
C PHE A 163 -5.76 -2.51 5.86
N ALA A 164 -5.00 -2.70 4.78
CA ALA A 164 -4.57 -4.00 4.27
C ALA A 164 -3.08 -4.00 3.89
N PRO A 165 -2.19 -3.64 4.84
CA PRO A 165 -0.76 -3.54 4.55
C PRO A 165 -0.18 -4.89 4.17
N ASP A 166 0.98 -4.88 3.51
CA ASP A 166 1.74 -6.11 3.26
C ASP A 166 2.02 -6.79 4.61
N ARG A 167 1.84 -8.11 4.70
CA ARG A 167 2.12 -8.90 5.91
C ARG A 167 3.04 -10.08 5.57
N PRO A 168 3.89 -10.55 6.51
CA PRO A 168 4.72 -11.72 6.26
C PRO A 168 3.92 -13.03 6.08
N GLY A 169 2.74 -13.11 6.71
CA GLY A 169 1.87 -14.29 6.68
C GLY A 169 0.43 -13.98 7.13
N PRO A 170 -0.44 -14.99 7.21
CA PRO A 170 -1.86 -14.83 7.56
C PRO A 170 -2.12 -14.54 9.04
N GLU A 171 -1.20 -14.92 9.93
CA GLU A 171 -1.28 -14.68 11.37
C GLU A 171 -1.15 -13.18 11.73
N PRO A 172 -1.52 -12.79 12.97
CA PRO A 172 -1.26 -11.44 13.46
C PRO A 172 0.24 -11.16 13.60
N TRP A 173 0.66 -9.97 13.14
CA TRP A 173 2.03 -9.49 13.23
C TRP A 173 2.07 -8.12 13.89
N ALA A 174 3.04 -7.93 14.79
CA ALA A 174 3.40 -6.63 15.33
C ALA A 174 4.56 -6.09 14.51
N CYS A 175 4.32 -5.03 13.75
CA CYS A 175 5.32 -4.42 12.89
C CYS A 175 5.75 -3.04 13.41
N ARG A 176 6.93 -2.60 12.98
CA ARG A 176 7.45 -1.25 13.24
C ARG A 176 8.26 -0.76 12.06
N PHE A 177 8.18 0.53 11.80
CA PHE A 177 9.03 1.20 10.82
C PHE A 177 10.32 1.67 11.48
N HIS A 178 11.40 1.65 10.72
CA HIS A 178 12.72 2.17 11.06
C HIS A 178 13.10 3.16 9.98
N TYR A 179 13.53 4.35 10.39
CA TYR A 179 13.92 5.42 9.49
C TYR A 179 15.43 5.59 9.57
N GLU A 180 16.08 5.37 8.44
CA GLU A 180 17.49 5.67 8.22
C GLU A 180 17.57 6.71 7.09
N PRO A 181 18.65 7.51 6.99
CA PRO A 181 18.75 8.54 5.96
C PRO A 181 18.58 7.97 4.55
N GLY A 182 17.49 8.34 3.88
CA GLY A 182 17.17 7.91 2.52
C GLY A 182 16.39 6.60 2.39
N HIS A 183 16.07 5.89 3.48
CA HIS A 183 15.28 4.66 3.41
C HIS A 183 14.49 4.35 4.68
N ALA A 184 13.23 3.98 4.48
CA ALA A 184 12.42 3.33 5.51
C ALA A 184 12.59 1.81 5.42
N ARG A 185 12.57 1.12 6.56
CA ARG A 185 12.54 -0.35 6.66
C ARG A 185 11.43 -0.76 7.62
N ARG A 186 10.73 -1.86 7.34
CA ARG A 186 9.71 -2.41 8.26
C ARG A 186 10.18 -3.73 8.84
N SER A 187 10.10 -3.89 10.16
CA SER A 187 10.40 -5.15 10.84
C SER A 187 9.15 -5.64 11.57
N CYS A 188 8.83 -6.92 11.47
CA CYS A 188 7.69 -7.54 12.10
C CYS A 188 8.11 -8.72 12.95
N THR A 189 7.43 -8.93 14.07
CA THR A 189 7.55 -10.13 14.90
C THR A 189 6.19 -10.80 15.00
N ALA A 190 6.19 -12.14 15.01
CA ALA A 190 4.95 -12.89 15.13
C ALA A 190 4.27 -12.56 16.46
N GLY A 191 2.95 -12.41 16.42
CA GLY A 191 2.16 -12.04 17.59
C GLY A 191 1.56 -10.64 17.46
N GLY A 192 0.37 -10.51 18.02
CA GLY A 192 -0.46 -9.31 17.99
C GLY A 192 -1.85 -9.74 18.47
N ARG A 193 -2.47 -8.95 19.35
CA ARG A 193 -3.83 -9.21 19.84
C ARG A 193 -4.75 -8.11 19.33
N GLY A 194 -5.97 -8.49 18.91
CA GLY A 194 -7.00 -7.53 18.53
C GLY A 194 -6.62 -6.65 17.34
N ALA A 195 -6.10 -7.23 16.26
CA ALA A 195 -5.80 -6.50 15.03
C ALA A 195 -7.03 -6.41 14.10
N LEU A 196 -7.09 -5.39 13.25
CA LEU A 196 -8.16 -5.27 12.27
C LEU A 196 -8.13 -6.42 11.25
N GLY A 197 -9.33 -6.88 10.90
CA GLY A 197 -9.57 -8.02 10.02
C GLY A 197 -9.47 -9.39 10.71
N PHE A 198 -9.12 -9.44 12.01
CA PHE A 198 -9.08 -10.67 12.79
C PHE A 198 -10.31 -10.84 13.68
N ALA A 199 -10.44 -12.03 14.28
CA ALA A 199 -11.55 -12.38 15.16
C ALA A 199 -11.65 -11.44 16.38
N CYS A 200 -12.88 -11.12 16.78
CA CYS A 200 -13.17 -10.16 17.85
C CYS A 200 -13.36 -10.78 19.24
N ASP A 201 -13.06 -12.07 19.43
CA ASP A 201 -13.31 -12.81 20.68
C ASP A 201 -12.60 -12.18 21.90
N ALA A 202 -11.45 -11.54 21.65
CA ALA A 202 -10.65 -10.82 22.66
C ALA A 202 -10.96 -9.32 22.73
N GLY A 203 -12.01 -8.85 22.05
CA GLY A 203 -12.32 -7.44 21.85
C GLY A 203 -11.64 -6.85 20.62
N CYS A 204 -12.12 -5.66 20.22
CA CYS A 204 -11.60 -4.92 19.08
C CYS A 204 -10.82 -3.68 19.51
N PRO A 205 -9.84 -3.25 18.70
CA PRO A 205 -9.05 -2.06 19.00
C PRO A 205 -9.92 -0.81 18.97
N PHE A 206 -9.54 0.22 19.71
CA PHE A 206 -10.29 1.47 19.78
C PHE A 206 -10.51 2.07 18.39
N GLY A 207 -11.74 2.53 18.09
CA GLY A 207 -12.12 3.05 16.77
C GLY A 207 -12.57 1.98 15.76
N SER A 208 -12.80 0.74 16.23
CA SER A 208 -13.34 -0.37 15.45
C SER A 208 -14.46 -1.11 16.19
N GLU A 209 -15.21 -1.90 15.45
CA GLU A 209 -16.39 -2.63 15.94
C GLU A 209 -16.32 -4.11 15.56
N CYS A 210 -16.90 -4.98 16.39
CA CYS A 210 -17.04 -6.38 16.02
C CYS A 210 -18.23 -6.55 15.06
N VAL A 211 -17.94 -6.86 13.81
CA VAL A 211 -18.92 -7.05 12.75
C VAL A 211 -18.73 -8.45 12.16
N SER A 212 -19.77 -9.28 12.23
CA SER A 212 -19.71 -10.67 11.75
C SER A 212 -18.50 -11.44 12.29
N GLY A 213 -18.20 -11.27 13.58
CA GLY A 213 -17.11 -11.96 14.29
C GLY A 213 -15.71 -11.37 14.06
N HIS A 214 -15.56 -10.28 13.30
CA HIS A 214 -14.27 -9.69 12.96
C HIS A 214 -14.19 -8.21 13.37
N CYS A 215 -13.00 -7.74 13.72
CA CYS A 215 -12.78 -6.33 14.01
C CYS A 215 -12.65 -5.52 12.71
N LEU A 216 -13.64 -4.65 12.46
CA LEU A 216 -13.68 -3.77 11.30
C LEU A 216 -13.64 -2.29 11.73
N PRO A 217 -12.90 -1.44 11.01
CA PRO A 217 -12.82 -0.02 11.35
C PRO A 217 -14.16 0.66 11.06
N GLN A 218 -14.45 1.75 11.77
CA GLN A 218 -15.48 2.68 11.37
C GLN A 218 -15.08 3.43 10.08
N LYS A 219 -16.05 4.05 9.38
CA LYS A 219 -15.81 4.77 8.12
C LYS A 219 -14.62 5.72 8.28
N PRO A 220 -13.51 5.51 7.55
CA PRO A 220 -12.30 6.28 7.75
C PRO A 220 -12.47 7.70 7.25
N LYS A 221 -11.83 8.63 7.96
CA LYS A 221 -11.66 10.02 7.55
C LYS A 221 -10.23 10.43 7.95
N PRO A 222 -9.23 10.16 7.10
CA PRO A 222 -7.83 10.45 7.42
C PRO A 222 -7.65 11.95 7.65
N GLU A 223 -7.44 12.35 8.91
CA GLU A 223 -7.29 13.75 9.32
C GLU A 223 -6.41 13.93 10.57
N CYS A 224 -5.94 12.86 11.23
CA CYS A 224 -5.11 12.95 12.43
C CYS A 224 -3.95 11.96 12.40
N TRP A 225 -2.82 12.33 13.00
CA TRP A 225 -1.69 11.44 13.28
C TRP A 225 -1.57 11.15 14.78
N LEU A 226 -1.86 12.14 15.61
CA LEU A 226 -1.76 12.08 17.06
C LEU A 226 -3.09 12.46 17.71
N ASP A 227 -3.31 12.02 18.96
CA ASP A 227 -4.47 12.43 19.76
C ASP A 227 -4.61 13.96 19.86
N ARG A 228 -3.49 14.70 19.91
CA ARG A 228 -3.48 16.18 19.96
C ARG A 228 -4.01 16.83 18.69
N ASP A 229 -4.03 16.11 17.57
CA ASP A 229 -4.60 16.62 16.33
C ASP A 229 -6.14 16.59 16.43
N CYS A 230 -6.70 15.84 17.38
CA CYS A 230 -8.13 15.78 17.65
C CYS A 230 -8.56 16.81 18.70
N GLY A 231 -9.84 17.19 18.64
CA GLY A 231 -10.45 18.07 19.64
C GLY A 231 -10.69 17.34 20.98
N GLU A 232 -11.06 18.10 22.01
CA GLU A 232 -11.38 17.57 23.33
C GLU A 232 -12.44 16.44 23.27
N GLY A 233 -12.24 15.40 24.09
CA GLY A 233 -13.12 14.22 24.11
C GLY A 233 -12.97 13.29 22.90
N SER A 234 -11.91 13.44 22.11
CA SER A 234 -11.61 12.57 20.97
C SER A 234 -10.15 12.11 20.98
N LYS A 235 -9.89 10.95 20.38
CA LYS A 235 -8.55 10.38 20.17
C LYS A 235 -8.36 10.01 18.71
N CYS A 236 -7.11 9.98 18.27
CA CYS A 236 -6.78 9.56 16.93
C CYS A 236 -6.75 8.03 16.86
N SER A 237 -7.57 7.46 15.98
CA SER A 237 -7.58 6.02 15.72
C SER A 237 -7.67 5.77 14.22
N PHE A 238 -6.72 5.00 13.69
CA PHE A 238 -6.60 4.68 12.27
C PHE A 238 -6.73 5.93 11.38
N ALA A 239 -5.93 6.94 11.70
CA ALA A 239 -5.92 8.27 11.07
C ALA A 239 -7.21 9.11 11.22
N SER A 240 -8.22 8.64 11.97
CA SER A 240 -9.51 9.33 12.11
C SER A 240 -9.74 9.77 13.55
N CYS A 241 -10.24 10.98 13.78
CA CYS A 241 -10.63 11.40 15.12
C CYS A 241 -11.91 10.69 15.55
N ARG A 242 -11.85 9.95 16.66
CA ARG A 242 -12.96 9.21 17.23
C ARG A 242 -13.29 9.73 18.62
N LYS A 243 -14.57 9.89 18.92
CA LYS A 243 -15.01 10.23 20.28
C LYS A 243 -14.59 9.13 21.24
N THR A 244 -14.05 9.52 22.38
CA THR A 244 -13.84 8.57 23.47
C THR A 244 -15.20 8.18 24.08
N PRO A 245 -15.35 6.93 24.55
CA PRO A 245 -16.53 6.51 25.30
C PRO A 245 -16.75 7.35 26.56
#